data_AF-A0A9N9QIQ4-F1
#
_entry.id   AF-A0A9N9QIQ4-F1
#
_cell.length_a   1.000
_cell.length_b   1.000
_cell.length_c   1.000
_cell.angle_alpha   90.00
_cell.angle_beta   90.00
_cell.angle_gamma   90.00
#
_symmetry.space_group_name_H-M   'P 1'
#
loop_
_entity.id
_entity.type
_entity.pdbx_description
1 polymer ?
#
loop_
_entity_poly.entity_id
_entity_poly.type
_entity_poly.pdbx_seq_one_letter_code
_entity_poly.pdbx_strand_id
1 'polypeptide(L)'
;MLLEAVKQTENIKIVDLKFLEPGHTHMECDSMHASIERVTEHTKIFWPNDWLNVLRLANKKKPYRVNIMTHSDFLDYKGLKDKIMIITKKSEEGENVNWKEIKWLRFQKDTPTSFQYRNEYWKDFKIVNVTRLGRKSITSTTNQNLKPLYNTVLPISKKKFQNLQEMCHSKDAVIPKEFHAFYKALYFEKPLGSNNNSDDDSDDEICYVGNHEEIFSFAS
;
A
#
# COMPACT_ATOMS: atom_id res chain seq x y z
N MET A 1 7.18 -8.42 4.36
CA MET A 1 7.02 -8.29 2.89
C MET A 1 8.37 -8.19 2.20
N LEU A 2 9.15 -7.10 2.36
CA LEU A 2 10.40 -6.91 1.59
C LEU A 2 11.46 -8.00 1.84
N LEU A 3 11.65 -8.41 3.11
CA LEU A 3 12.54 -9.52 3.44
C LEU A 3 12.14 -10.84 2.77
N GLU A 4 10.83 -11.07 2.59
CA GLU A 4 10.31 -12.25 1.91
C GLU A 4 10.48 -12.13 0.38
N ALA A 5 10.21 -10.94 -0.17
CA ALA A 5 10.36 -10.68 -1.60
C ALA A 5 11.80 -10.93 -2.08
N VAL A 6 12.81 -10.52 -1.30
CA VAL A 6 14.23 -10.77 -1.63
C VAL A 6 14.60 -12.26 -1.58
N LYS A 7 13.92 -13.07 -0.76
CA LYS A 7 14.14 -14.52 -0.72
C LYS A 7 13.52 -15.23 -1.91
N GLN A 8 12.29 -14.87 -2.26
CA GLN A 8 11.51 -15.54 -3.32
C GLN A 8 12.00 -15.18 -4.73
N THR A 9 12.58 -14.00 -4.90
CA THR A 9 13.03 -13.53 -6.21
C THR A 9 14.42 -14.08 -6.55
N GLU A 10 14.59 -14.61 -7.76
CA GLU A 10 15.88 -15.18 -8.19
C GLU A 10 16.91 -14.09 -8.45
N ASN A 11 16.50 -13.01 -9.12
CA ASN A 11 17.40 -12.01 -9.69
C ASN A 11 17.64 -10.78 -8.79
N ILE A 12 16.83 -10.56 -7.77
CA ILE A 12 16.96 -9.39 -6.89
C ILE A 12 17.82 -9.76 -5.69
N LYS A 13 18.97 -9.11 -5.58
CA LYS A 13 19.93 -9.33 -4.46
C LYS A 13 19.71 -8.39 -3.30
N ILE A 14 19.33 -7.14 -3.60
CA ILE A 14 19.22 -6.06 -2.63
C ILE A 14 17.95 -5.27 -2.92
N VAL A 15 17.19 -4.95 -1.87
CA VAL A 15 16.09 -3.98 -1.92
C VAL A 15 16.38 -2.88 -0.92
N ASP A 16 16.41 -1.64 -1.43
CA ASP A 16 16.65 -0.43 -0.66
C ASP A 16 15.36 0.40 -0.60
N LEU A 17 14.89 0.69 0.61
CA LEU A 17 13.81 1.63 0.89
C LEU A 17 14.43 2.90 1.48
N LYS A 18 14.35 4.00 0.73
CA LYS A 18 14.93 5.29 1.09
C LYS A 18 13.81 6.27 1.42
N PHE A 19 13.94 6.96 2.54
CA PHE A 19 13.03 8.00 3.01
C PHE A 19 13.68 9.37 2.85
N LEU A 20 12.92 10.33 2.35
CA LEU A 20 13.41 11.68 2.08
C LEU A 20 13.69 12.45 3.36
N GLU A 21 14.66 13.37 3.29
CA GLU A 21 14.87 14.37 4.32
C GLU A 21 13.94 15.58 4.07
N PRO A 22 13.48 16.26 5.13
CA PRO A 22 12.78 17.53 4.99
C PRO A 22 13.61 18.53 4.17
N GLY A 23 13.01 19.16 3.16
CA GLY A 23 13.66 20.16 2.30
C GLY A 23 14.03 19.69 0.88
N HIS A 24 13.92 18.40 0.58
CA HIS A 24 14.13 17.85 -0.77
C HIS A 24 12.93 17.00 -1.22
N THR A 25 11.82 17.66 -1.52
CA THR A 25 10.52 17.01 -1.79
C THR A 25 10.27 16.63 -3.25
N HIS A 26 11.23 16.83 -4.17
CA HIS A 26 11.00 16.49 -5.57
C HIS A 26 11.13 14.98 -5.81
N MET A 27 10.02 14.28 -5.94
CA MET A 27 9.98 12.87 -6.32
C MET A 27 9.70 12.70 -7.81
N GLU A 28 10.27 11.66 -8.42
CA GLU A 28 9.91 11.26 -9.79
C GLU A 28 8.39 11.00 -9.92
N CYS A 29 7.75 10.56 -8.84
CA CYS A 29 6.30 10.35 -8.74
C CYS A 29 5.52 11.64 -9.02
N ASP A 30 6.01 12.80 -8.57
CA ASP A 30 5.32 14.08 -8.76
C ASP A 30 5.27 14.47 -10.24
N SER A 31 6.34 14.15 -10.98
CA SER A 31 6.36 14.33 -12.43
C SER A 31 5.34 13.42 -13.14
N MET A 32 5.17 12.19 -12.65
CA MET A 32 4.16 11.26 -13.16
C MET A 32 2.75 11.77 -12.88
N HIS A 33 2.46 12.19 -11.64
CA HIS A 33 1.17 12.77 -11.26
C HIS A 33 0.82 14.00 -12.10
N ALA A 34 1.74 14.97 -12.21
CA ALA A 34 1.53 16.18 -13.02
C ALA A 34 1.30 15.87 -14.51
N SER A 35 1.89 14.78 -15.03
CA SER A 35 1.67 14.35 -16.41
C SER A 35 0.29 13.73 -16.61
N ILE A 36 -0.16 12.92 -15.65
CA ILE A 36 -1.49 12.30 -15.68
C ILE A 36 -2.56 13.38 -15.54
N GLU A 37 -2.42 14.29 -14.58
CA GLU A 37 -3.35 15.38 -14.31
C GLU A 37 -3.61 16.23 -15.55
N ARG A 38 -2.54 16.67 -16.22
CA ARG A 38 -2.64 17.45 -17.47
C ARG A 38 -3.44 16.74 -18.57
N VAL A 39 -3.33 15.41 -18.67
CA VAL A 39 -4.10 14.64 -19.66
C VAL A 39 -5.55 14.45 -19.19
N THR A 40 -5.77 14.23 -17.90
CA THR A 40 -7.13 14.09 -17.34
C THR A 40 -7.97 15.34 -17.53
N GLU A 41 -7.39 16.55 -17.36
CA GLU A 41 -8.09 17.83 -17.57
C GLU A 41 -8.74 17.95 -18.95
N HIS A 42 -8.13 17.33 -19.96
CA HIS A 42 -8.55 17.42 -21.36
C HIS A 42 -9.25 16.15 -21.86
N THR A 43 -9.47 15.16 -20.99
CA THR A 43 -10.03 13.85 -21.36
C THR A 43 -11.32 13.60 -20.62
N LYS A 44 -12.38 13.24 -21.35
CA LYS A 44 -13.62 12.79 -20.72
C LYS A 44 -13.46 11.34 -20.27
N ILE A 45 -13.67 11.09 -18.99
CA ILE A 45 -13.57 9.76 -18.37
C ILE A 45 -14.96 9.35 -17.92
N PHE A 46 -15.47 8.25 -18.47
CA PHE A 46 -16.84 7.78 -18.20
C PHE A 46 -16.89 6.43 -17.49
N TRP A 47 -15.80 5.67 -17.50
CA TRP A 47 -15.69 4.38 -16.80
C TRP A 47 -14.22 4.03 -16.51
N PRO A 48 -13.94 3.04 -15.64
CA PRO A 48 -12.58 2.76 -15.18
C PRO A 48 -11.57 2.40 -16.29
N ASN A 49 -12.03 1.85 -17.42
CA ASN A 49 -11.12 1.45 -18.48
C ASN A 49 -10.52 2.65 -19.24
N ASP A 50 -11.19 3.80 -19.24
CA ASP A 50 -10.66 5.03 -19.85
C ASP A 50 -9.38 5.49 -19.16
N TRP A 51 -9.28 5.27 -17.83
CA TRP A 51 -8.07 5.55 -17.07
C TRP A 51 -6.86 4.80 -17.61
N LEU A 52 -7.03 3.60 -18.17
CA LEU A 52 -5.89 2.86 -18.73
C LEU A 52 -5.26 3.62 -19.90
N ASN A 53 -6.09 4.25 -20.74
CA ASN A 53 -5.62 5.03 -21.87
C ASN A 53 -4.99 6.34 -21.42
N VAL A 54 -5.63 7.03 -20.47
CA VAL A 54 -5.10 8.24 -19.84
C VAL A 54 -3.71 7.98 -19.26
N LEU A 55 -3.57 6.93 -18.46
CA LEU A 55 -2.31 6.55 -17.84
C LEU A 55 -1.26 6.18 -18.89
N ARG A 56 -1.59 5.39 -19.92
CA ARG A 56 -0.63 5.04 -20.98
C ARG A 56 -0.14 6.28 -21.74
N LEU A 57 -1.02 7.23 -22.01
CA LEU A 57 -0.74 8.39 -22.86
C LEU A 57 -0.25 9.63 -22.08
N ALA A 58 -0.28 9.59 -20.75
CA ALA A 58 0.16 10.68 -19.88
C ALA A 58 1.58 11.18 -20.21
N ASN A 59 2.49 10.26 -20.54
CA ASN A 59 3.86 10.60 -20.93
C ASN A 59 4.08 10.37 -22.43
N LYS A 60 4.07 11.46 -23.20
CA LYS A 60 4.23 11.45 -24.67
C LYS A 60 5.58 10.89 -25.13
N LYS A 61 6.65 11.08 -24.35
CA LYS A 61 8.00 10.64 -24.71
C LYS A 61 8.24 9.17 -24.34
N LYS A 62 7.70 8.74 -23.19
CA LYS A 62 7.85 7.38 -22.66
C LYS A 62 6.53 6.93 -22.05
N PRO A 63 5.62 6.34 -22.86
CA PRO A 63 4.33 5.84 -22.41
C PRO A 63 4.45 4.91 -21.20
N TYR A 64 3.53 5.04 -20.24
CA TYR A 64 3.55 4.20 -19.04
C TYR A 64 3.02 2.79 -19.34
N ARG A 65 3.64 1.79 -18.70
CA ARG A 65 3.14 0.41 -18.70
C ARG A 65 2.09 0.28 -17.60
N VAL A 66 0.85 0.05 -18.00
CA VAL A 66 -0.28 -0.08 -17.08
C VAL A 66 -0.68 -1.55 -17.01
N ASN A 67 -0.48 -2.15 -15.84
CA ASN A 67 -0.87 -3.52 -15.54
C ASN A 67 -2.20 -3.50 -14.78
N ILE A 68 -3.22 -4.15 -15.32
CA ILE A 68 -4.51 -4.29 -14.64
C ILE A 68 -4.37 -5.41 -13.62
N MET A 69 -4.64 -5.09 -12.35
CA MET A 69 -4.64 -6.07 -11.27
C MET A 69 -6.08 -6.48 -10.94
N THR A 70 -6.23 -7.72 -10.52
CA THR A 70 -7.49 -8.35 -10.11
C THR A 70 -7.39 -8.80 -8.65
N HIS A 71 -8.51 -9.19 -8.05
CA HIS A 71 -8.55 -9.62 -6.65
C HIS A 71 -7.58 -10.77 -6.33
N SER A 72 -7.30 -11.65 -7.30
CA SER A 72 -6.37 -12.78 -7.16
C SER A 72 -4.89 -12.37 -7.11
N ASP A 73 -4.54 -11.17 -7.54
CA ASP A 73 -3.16 -10.68 -7.53
C ASP A 73 -2.73 -10.14 -6.15
N PHE A 74 -3.69 -9.93 -5.25
CA PHE A 74 -3.43 -9.43 -3.91
C PHE A 74 -3.21 -10.59 -2.93
N LEU A 75 -2.09 -10.57 -2.21
CA LEU A 75 -1.67 -11.61 -1.28
C LEU A 75 -1.71 -11.12 0.17
N ASP A 76 -2.09 -11.99 1.11
CA ASP A 76 -2.11 -11.66 2.54
C ASP A 76 -0.72 -11.76 3.18
N TYR A 77 -0.11 -10.60 3.42
CA TYR A 77 1.15 -10.47 4.15
C TYR A 77 0.97 -10.16 5.64
N LYS A 78 -0.26 -9.89 6.12
CA LYS A 78 -0.51 -9.56 7.53
C LYS A 78 -0.27 -10.78 8.41
N GLY A 79 -0.80 -11.93 8.02
CA GLY A 79 -0.54 -13.20 8.71
C GLY A 79 0.92 -13.67 8.63
N LEU A 80 1.71 -13.12 7.70
CA LEU A 80 3.13 -13.42 7.56
C LEU A 80 4.00 -12.64 8.56
N LYS A 81 3.61 -11.39 8.86
CA LYS A 81 4.34 -10.50 9.79
C LYS A 81 4.63 -11.21 11.12
N ASP A 82 3.59 -11.78 11.72
CA ASP A 82 3.68 -12.38 13.06
C ASP A 82 4.54 -13.66 13.08
N LYS A 83 4.70 -14.30 11.92
CA LYS A 83 5.51 -15.52 11.76
C LYS A 83 6.97 -15.22 11.45
N ILE A 84 7.25 -14.20 10.65
CA ILE A 84 8.59 -13.91 10.12
C ILE A 84 9.37 -12.92 10.99
N MET A 85 8.71 -11.92 11.57
CA MET A 85 9.43 -10.77 12.14
C MET A 85 8.95 -10.45 13.55
N ILE A 86 9.90 -10.39 14.49
CA ILE A 86 9.73 -9.55 15.67
C ILE A 86 10.31 -8.19 15.34
N ILE A 87 9.53 -7.13 15.54
CA ILE A 87 10.06 -5.76 15.54
C ILE A 87 10.91 -5.63 16.80
N THR A 88 12.22 -5.83 16.66
CA THR A 88 13.17 -5.64 17.74
C THR A 88 13.36 -4.14 17.96
N LYS A 89 13.31 -3.72 19.23
CA LYS A 89 13.59 -2.33 19.62
C LYS A 89 15.09 -2.05 19.66
N LYS A 90 15.93 -3.08 19.50
CA LYS A 90 17.38 -3.01 19.66
C LYS A 90 18.12 -3.54 18.43
N SER A 91 19.23 -2.90 18.08
CA SER A 91 20.21 -3.38 17.09
C SER A 91 21.03 -4.55 17.65
N GLU A 92 21.83 -5.20 16.80
CA GLU A 92 22.82 -6.19 17.26
C GLU A 92 23.82 -5.60 18.28
N GLU A 93 24.12 -4.31 18.16
CA GLU A 93 25.01 -3.56 19.06
C GLU A 93 24.32 -3.19 20.39
N GLY A 94 23.04 -3.54 20.56
CA GLY A 94 22.26 -3.27 21.77
C GLY A 94 21.64 -1.87 21.86
N GLU A 95 21.86 -1.03 20.84
CA GLU A 95 21.30 0.33 20.77
C GLU A 95 19.82 0.31 20.40
N ASN A 96 19.05 1.28 20.90
CA ASN A 96 17.64 1.40 20.52
C ASN A 96 17.49 1.86 19.06
N VAL A 97 16.65 1.17 18.31
CA VAL A 97 16.33 1.52 16.91
C VAL A 97 15.30 2.64 16.91
N ASN A 98 15.73 3.87 16.59
CA ASN A 98 14.81 4.99 16.41
C ASN A 98 14.16 4.94 15.03
N TRP A 99 13.01 4.26 14.94
CA TRP A 99 12.27 4.06 13.69
C TRP A 99 11.89 5.34 12.95
N LYS A 100 11.71 6.47 13.66
CA LYS A 100 11.35 7.75 13.04
C LYS A 100 12.51 8.41 12.31
N GLU A 101 13.74 8.13 12.73
CA GLU A 101 14.95 8.74 12.17
C GLU A 101 15.60 7.88 11.07
N ILE A 102 15.05 6.69 10.80
CA ILE A 102 15.58 5.82 9.76
C ILE A 102 15.34 6.47 8.39
N LYS A 103 16.43 6.70 7.66
CA LYS A 103 16.39 7.27 6.32
C LYS A 103 16.57 6.22 5.23
N TRP A 104 17.17 5.08 5.56
CA TRP A 104 17.39 4.02 4.59
C TRP A 104 17.33 2.67 5.27
N LEU A 105 16.44 1.81 4.78
CA LEU A 105 16.35 0.39 5.09
C LEU A 105 16.85 -0.45 3.91
N ARG A 106 17.72 -1.42 4.19
CA ARG A 106 18.32 -2.30 3.21
C ARG A 106 18.06 -3.75 3.57
N PHE A 107 17.53 -4.50 2.61
CA PHE A 107 17.27 -5.93 2.72
C PHE A 107 18.15 -6.65 1.70
N GLN A 108 18.94 -7.63 2.14
CA GLN A 108 19.85 -8.39 1.28
C GLN A 108 19.49 -9.87 1.29
N LYS A 109 19.69 -10.53 0.14
CA LYS A 109 19.44 -11.97 -0.01
C LYS A 109 20.43 -12.81 0.79
N ASP A 110 21.66 -12.34 0.91
CA ASP A 110 22.75 -13.01 1.62
C ASP A 110 22.52 -13.01 3.14
N THR A 111 21.76 -12.03 3.66
CA THR A 111 21.41 -11.91 5.09
C THR A 111 19.88 -11.97 5.30
N PRO A 112 19.24 -13.14 5.09
CA PRO A 112 17.78 -13.28 5.08
C PRO A 112 17.13 -13.19 6.47
N THR A 113 17.93 -13.08 7.53
CA THR A 113 17.52 -13.05 8.95
C THR A 113 17.72 -11.70 9.62
N SER A 114 18.24 -10.72 8.89
CA SER A 114 18.47 -9.37 9.37
C SER A 114 18.14 -8.34 8.29
N PHE A 115 17.99 -7.10 8.71
CA PHE A 115 17.99 -5.95 7.81
C PHE A 115 19.01 -4.92 8.28
N GLN A 116 19.48 -4.13 7.34
CA GLN A 116 20.41 -3.04 7.56
C GLN A 116 19.65 -1.72 7.57
N TYR A 117 20.02 -0.79 8.44
CA TYR A 117 19.45 0.55 8.47
C TYR A 117 20.51 1.61 8.70
N ARG A 118 20.21 2.85 8.29
CA ARG A 118 21.01 4.02 8.65
C ARG A 118 20.11 5.24 8.84
N ASN A 119 20.50 6.09 9.78
CA ASN A 119 19.78 7.33 10.11
C ASN A 119 20.28 8.54 9.32
N GLU A 120 21.47 8.43 8.72
CA GLU A 120 22.10 9.49 7.93
C GLU A 120 22.68 8.88 6.66
N TYR A 121 22.66 9.63 5.55
CA TYR A 121 23.06 9.12 4.24
C TYR A 121 24.57 8.86 4.11
N TRP A 122 25.37 9.43 4.99
CA TRP A 122 26.84 9.34 5.01
C TRP A 122 27.37 8.41 6.12
N LYS A 123 26.50 7.87 6.98
CA LYS A 123 26.89 6.93 8.03
C LYS A 123 26.82 5.49 7.54
N ASP A 124 27.59 4.63 8.22
CA ASP A 124 27.58 3.19 8.01
C ASP A 124 26.25 2.56 8.41
N PHE A 125 25.97 1.40 7.81
CA PHE A 125 24.77 0.62 8.10
C PHE A 125 24.89 -0.09 9.44
N LYS A 126 23.84 0.02 10.25
CA LYS A 126 23.61 -0.77 11.46
C LYS A 126 22.75 -1.97 11.14
N ILE A 127 22.95 -3.08 11.86
CA ILE A 127 22.25 -4.35 11.60
C ILE A 127 21.22 -4.64 12.69
N VAL A 128 20.06 -5.12 12.27
CA VAL A 128 18.98 -5.57 13.15
C VAL A 128 18.59 -6.99 12.79
N ASN A 129 18.74 -7.91 13.74
CA ASN A 129 18.23 -9.28 13.61
C ASN A 129 16.73 -9.33 13.82
N VAL A 130 16.03 -10.05 12.95
CA VAL A 130 14.57 -10.24 13.03
C VAL A 130 14.16 -11.60 13.59
N THR A 131 15.13 -12.49 13.87
CA THR A 131 14.88 -13.84 14.39
C THR A 131 14.60 -13.85 15.90
N ARG A 132 13.66 -14.69 16.34
CA ARG A 132 13.45 -15.02 17.76
C ARG A 132 14.69 -15.75 18.31
N LEU A 133 15.32 -15.20 19.35
CA LEU A 133 16.32 -15.93 20.14
C LEU A 133 15.75 -17.28 20.61
N GLY A 134 16.45 -18.38 20.33
CA GLY A 134 16.08 -19.72 20.79
C GLY A 134 15.15 -20.55 19.90
N ARG A 135 14.58 -20.00 18.81
CA ARG A 135 13.96 -20.83 17.76
C ARG A 135 14.93 -21.00 16.62
N LYS A 136 15.13 -22.25 16.17
CA LYS A 136 15.77 -22.53 14.87
C LYS A 136 15.10 -21.63 13.86
N SER A 137 15.91 -20.80 13.20
CA SER A 137 15.46 -19.96 12.11
C SER A 137 14.59 -20.82 11.19
N ILE A 138 13.43 -20.32 10.79
CA ILE A 138 12.67 -20.91 9.67
C ILE A 138 13.46 -20.54 8.41
N THR A 139 14.69 -21.07 8.32
CA THR A 139 15.57 -21.05 7.14
C THR A 139 15.29 -22.25 6.25
N SER A 140 14.47 -23.21 6.71
CA SER A 140 14.01 -24.32 5.91
C SER A 140 12.65 -24.00 5.29
N THR A 141 12.68 -23.70 4.00
CA THR A 141 11.74 -24.32 3.05
C THR A 141 10.27 -24.14 3.39
N THR A 142 9.81 -22.90 3.49
CA THR A 142 8.39 -22.69 3.21
C THR A 142 8.29 -21.74 2.05
N ASN A 143 8.12 -22.33 0.85
CA ASN A 143 7.17 -21.79 -0.12
C ASN A 143 5.84 -21.63 0.64
N GLN A 144 5.71 -20.61 1.50
CA GLN A 144 4.41 -20.25 2.04
C GLN A 144 3.70 -19.70 0.82
N ASN A 145 2.92 -20.56 0.17
CA ASN A 145 1.92 -20.12 -0.78
C ASN A 145 1.07 -19.11 -0.01
N LEU A 146 1.39 -17.83 -0.21
CA LEU A 146 0.67 -16.74 0.40
C LEU A 146 -0.77 -16.91 -0.05
N LYS A 147 -1.67 -16.88 0.92
CA LYS A 147 -3.09 -16.97 0.60
C LYS A 147 -3.48 -15.68 -0.11
N PRO A 148 -4.42 -15.75 -1.07
CA PRO A 148 -4.99 -14.54 -1.63
C PRO A 148 -5.64 -13.73 -0.51
N LEU A 149 -5.42 -12.41 -0.54
CA LEU A 149 -6.01 -11.47 0.41
C LEU A 149 -7.54 -11.41 0.23
N TYR A 150 -7.99 -11.57 -1.01
CA TYR A 150 -9.39 -11.53 -1.39
C TYR A 150 -9.75 -12.79 -2.18
N ASN A 151 -10.85 -13.46 -1.81
CA ASN A 151 -11.34 -14.65 -2.51
C ASN A 151 -12.31 -14.31 -3.65
N THR A 152 -12.87 -13.11 -3.62
CA THR A 152 -13.84 -12.60 -4.59
C THR A 152 -13.55 -11.14 -4.87
N VAL A 153 -14.21 -10.57 -5.88
CA VAL A 153 -14.21 -9.13 -6.11
C VAL A 153 -14.75 -8.41 -4.86
N LEU A 154 -14.25 -7.20 -4.61
CA LEU A 154 -14.73 -6.41 -3.49
C LEU A 154 -16.05 -5.72 -3.86
N PRO A 155 -17.10 -5.88 -3.04
CA PRO A 155 -18.32 -5.09 -3.19
C PRO A 155 -18.04 -3.60 -2.96
N ILE A 156 -18.89 -2.76 -3.54
CA ILE A 156 -18.88 -1.32 -3.24
C ILE A 156 -19.89 -0.98 -2.15
N SER A 157 -19.76 0.20 -1.54
CA SER A 157 -20.76 0.66 -0.58
C SER A 157 -22.12 0.91 -1.26
N LYS A 158 -23.21 0.74 -0.52
CA LYS A 158 -24.57 0.99 -1.02
C LYS A 158 -24.74 2.43 -1.52
N LYS A 159 -24.24 3.41 -0.75
CA LYS A 159 -24.27 4.84 -1.11
C LYS A 159 -23.54 5.09 -2.44
N LYS A 160 -22.35 4.50 -2.62
CA LYS A 160 -21.59 4.60 -3.87
C LYS A 160 -22.33 3.94 -5.04
N PHE A 161 -22.92 2.77 -4.84
CA PHE A 161 -23.72 2.11 -5.88
C PHE A 161 -24.91 2.96 -6.31
N GLN A 162 -25.68 3.49 -5.35
CA GLN A 162 -26.83 4.37 -5.64
C GLN A 162 -26.42 5.60 -6.44
N ASN A 163 -25.38 6.31 -6.00
CA ASN A 163 -24.86 7.48 -6.72
C ASN A 163 -24.45 7.12 -8.17
N LEU A 164 -23.82 5.97 -8.39
CA LEU A 164 -23.43 5.51 -9.74
C LEU A 164 -24.65 5.18 -10.61
N GLN A 165 -25.71 4.59 -10.03
CA GLN A 165 -26.96 4.37 -10.76
C GLN A 165 -27.66 5.68 -11.10
N GLU A 166 -27.65 6.66 -10.19
CA GLU A 166 -28.18 8.01 -10.44
C GLU A 166 -27.42 8.69 -11.58
N MET A 167 -26.08 8.61 -11.61
CA MET A 167 -25.28 9.14 -12.72
C MET A 167 -25.59 8.49 -14.08
N CYS A 168 -26.10 7.26 -14.09
CA CYS A 168 -26.54 6.56 -15.30
C CYS A 168 -27.99 6.93 -15.71
N HIS A 169 -28.88 7.16 -14.74
CA HIS A 169 -30.34 7.18 -14.98
C HIS A 169 -31.02 8.53 -14.70
N SER A 170 -30.33 9.49 -14.09
CA SER A 170 -30.88 10.82 -13.80
C SER A 170 -31.12 11.63 -15.07
N LYS A 171 -31.88 12.72 -14.94
CA LYS A 171 -32.20 13.64 -16.04
C LYS A 171 -30.95 14.29 -16.65
N ASP A 172 -29.88 14.42 -15.89
CA ASP A 172 -28.59 14.99 -16.29
C ASP A 172 -27.55 13.92 -16.68
N ALA A 173 -27.99 12.69 -17.00
CA ALA A 173 -27.16 11.50 -17.26
C ALA A 173 -25.76 11.81 -17.80
N VAL A 174 -24.79 11.87 -16.87
CA VAL A 174 -23.40 12.24 -17.17
C VAL A 174 -22.68 11.08 -17.84
N ILE A 175 -23.10 9.84 -17.55
CA ILE A 175 -22.51 8.62 -18.08
C ILE A 175 -23.29 8.17 -19.33
N PRO A 176 -22.62 8.05 -20.50
CA PRO A 176 -23.24 7.52 -21.72
C PRO A 176 -23.82 6.12 -21.56
N LYS A 177 -24.92 5.83 -22.28
CA LYS A 177 -25.67 4.56 -22.21
C LYS A 177 -24.82 3.32 -22.46
N GLU A 178 -23.76 3.45 -23.27
CA GLU A 178 -22.82 2.39 -23.61
C GLU A 178 -22.13 1.79 -22.37
N PHE A 179 -21.91 2.60 -21.33
CA PHE A 179 -21.22 2.16 -20.11
C PHE A 179 -22.18 1.71 -19.01
N HIS A 180 -23.51 1.86 -19.17
CA HIS A 180 -24.48 1.52 -18.12
C HIS A 180 -24.44 0.04 -17.74
N ALA A 181 -24.15 -0.84 -18.71
CA ALA A 181 -24.05 -2.28 -18.45
C ALA A 181 -22.97 -2.61 -17.42
N PHE A 182 -21.84 -1.90 -17.45
CA PHE A 182 -20.76 -2.06 -16.47
C PHE A 182 -21.22 -1.70 -15.05
N TYR A 183 -21.82 -0.51 -14.89
CA TYR A 183 -22.26 -0.02 -13.58
C TYR A 183 -23.40 -0.85 -12.98
N LYS A 184 -24.28 -1.40 -13.81
CA LYS A 184 -25.36 -2.31 -13.37
C LYS A 184 -24.84 -3.67 -12.89
N ALA A 185 -23.70 -4.12 -13.42
CA ALA A 185 -23.08 -5.39 -13.03
C ALA A 185 -22.34 -5.31 -11.68
N LEU A 186 -22.13 -4.10 -11.13
CA LEU A 186 -21.53 -3.92 -9.80
C LEU A 186 -22.49 -4.42 -8.71
N TYR A 187 -21.93 -4.96 -7.63
CA TYR A 187 -22.70 -5.36 -6.45
C TYR A 187 -22.22 -4.63 -5.20
N PHE A 188 -23.11 -4.49 -4.23
CA PHE A 188 -22.84 -3.81 -2.97
C PHE A 188 -23.02 -4.74 -1.78
N GLU A 189 -22.37 -4.43 -0.66
CA GLU A 189 -22.55 -5.18 0.58
C GLU A 189 -23.99 -5.03 1.07
N LYS A 190 -24.68 -6.16 1.25
CA LYS A 190 -25.91 -6.14 2.05
C LYS A 190 -25.47 -5.91 3.50
N PRO A 191 -26.02 -4.90 4.20
CA PRO A 191 -25.74 -4.74 5.62
C PRO A 191 -26.16 -6.03 6.34
N LEU A 192 -25.21 -6.66 7.04
CA LEU A 192 -25.57 -7.61 8.09
C LEU A 192 -26.41 -6.84 9.12
N GLY A 193 -27.61 -7.36 9.42
CA GLY A 193 -28.68 -6.63 10.11
C GLY A 193 -28.26 -5.96 11.43
N SER A 194 -28.87 -4.78 11.65
CA SER A 194 -28.95 -3.93 12.85
C SER A 194 -28.22 -4.39 14.12
N ASN A 195 -27.36 -3.49 14.61
CA ASN A 195 -27.72 -2.82 15.86
C ASN A 195 -27.63 -1.30 15.64
N ASN A 196 -28.75 -0.64 15.93
CA ASN A 196 -28.95 0.79 15.75
C ASN A 196 -28.03 1.58 16.68
N ASN A 197 -27.35 2.61 16.16
CA ASN A 197 -27.49 3.97 16.66
C ASN A 197 -26.79 4.97 15.73
N SER A 198 -27.61 5.95 15.32
CA SER A 198 -27.30 7.31 14.85
C SER A 198 -26.14 7.53 13.89
N ASP A 199 -26.53 7.97 12.69
CA ASP A 199 -25.72 8.77 11.78
C ASP A 199 -25.04 9.94 12.52
N ASP A 200 -23.72 10.03 12.39
CA ASP A 200 -23.02 11.31 12.39
C ASP A 200 -21.84 11.22 11.41
N ASP A 201 -21.80 12.17 10.49
CA ASP A 201 -20.89 12.25 9.36
C ASP A 201 -19.47 12.61 9.81
N SER A 202 -18.47 11.87 9.31
CA SER A 202 -17.08 12.32 9.20
C SER A 202 -16.53 11.79 7.89
N ASP A 203 -16.19 12.70 6.97
CA ASP A 203 -15.34 12.41 5.82
C ASP A 203 -13.96 11.99 6.34
N ASP A 204 -13.78 10.70 6.60
CA ASP A 204 -12.47 10.15 6.93
C ASP A 204 -11.66 9.99 5.64
N GLU A 205 -11.03 11.10 5.27
CA GLU A 205 -9.71 11.12 4.64
C GLU A 205 -8.81 10.15 5.45
N ILE A 206 -8.46 8.99 4.87
CA ILE A 206 -7.57 8.02 5.53
C ILE A 206 -6.14 8.61 5.53
N CYS A 207 -5.89 9.54 6.44
CA CYS A 207 -4.57 9.92 6.89
C CYS A 207 -4.17 8.94 8.00
N TYR A 208 -3.20 8.05 7.69
CA TYR A 208 -2.55 7.23 8.70
C TYR A 208 -1.81 8.13 9.70
N VAL A 209 -2.44 8.46 10.82
CA VAL A 209 -1.76 9.03 11.99
C VAL A 209 -1.35 7.87 12.88
N GLY A 210 -0.03 7.63 12.97
CA GLY A 210 0.52 6.61 13.85
C GLY A 210 0.31 6.99 15.32
N ASN A 211 -0.30 6.09 16.09
CA ASN A 211 -0.41 6.24 17.53
C ASN A 211 0.96 6.31 18.18
N HIS A 212 1.27 7.48 18.74
CA HIS A 212 2.33 7.71 19.70
C HIS A 212 1.66 7.86 21.07
N GLU A 213 1.72 6.83 21.91
CA GLU A 213 1.46 7.00 23.33
C GLU A 213 2.78 7.38 24.00
N GLU A 214 2.97 8.68 24.25
CA GLU A 214 3.85 9.17 25.31
C GLU A 214 3.00 9.35 26.57
N ILE A 215 3.39 8.63 27.61
CA ILE A 215 2.91 8.79 28.97
C ILE A 215 3.68 9.96 29.58
N PHE A 216 3.01 11.08 29.87
CA PHE A 216 3.48 12.04 30.86
C PHE A 216 2.42 12.21 31.94
N SER A 217 2.74 11.68 33.12
CA SER A 217 2.08 12.00 34.38
C SER A 217 2.74 13.27 34.93
N PHE A 218 1.94 14.31 35.11
CA PHE A 218 2.24 15.40 36.03
C PHE A 218 1.48 15.13 37.33
N ALA A 219 2.20 15.07 38.44
CA ALA A 219 1.65 15.26 39.78
C ALA A 219 2.24 16.54 40.35
N SER A 220 1.37 17.39 40.90
CA SER A 220 1.71 18.55 41.73
C SER A 220 2.44 18.17 43.01
#